data_AF-A0A7Z9TWZ3-F1
#
_entry.id   AF-A0A7Z9TWZ3-F1
#
_cell.length_a   1.000
_cell.length_b   1.000
_cell.length_c   1.000
_cell.angle_alpha   90.00
_cell.angle_beta   90.00
_cell.angle_gamma   90.00
#
_symmetry.space_group_name_H-M   'P 1'
#
loop_
_entity.id
_entity.type
_entity.pdbx_description
1 polymer ?
#
loop_
_entity_poly.entity_id
_entity_poly.type
_entity_poly.pdbx_seq_one_letter_code
_entity_poly.pdbx_strand_id
1 'polypeptide(L)'
;MNKQTRTIATLSVGTLLISTIAAGDLQGVSIDSLDTGFGGFTTYRVYVDVDSGNQVDAIFGDTDNPLTIRSSTTFYQNQFGLYSPPAEALFGFFPSLEFDSFVSIGLLTDTNDAMLDIGIDWTDFESNGGDIYTNNGTWFATPDDAQVMEVGGRVLIGQFTTDGNITGEINISGKNADLTSWQYTNVALPAPGALAILGLAGYLGVRRRR
;
A
#
# COMPACT_ATOMS: atom_id res chain seq x y z
N MET A 1 30.39 35.43 -4.75
CA MET A 1 30.63 33.99 -4.96
C MET A 1 29.89 33.25 -3.87
N ASN A 2 28.60 32.98 -4.06
CA ASN A 2 27.73 32.46 -2.99
C ASN A 2 27.48 30.98 -3.26
N LYS A 3 28.13 30.12 -2.49
CA LYS A 3 27.87 28.68 -2.51
C LYS A 3 26.56 28.42 -1.76
N GLN A 4 25.52 28.08 -2.51
CA GLN A 4 24.29 27.51 -1.98
C GLN A 4 24.62 26.09 -1.48
N THR A 5 24.58 25.90 -0.15
CA THR A 5 24.70 24.58 0.47
C THR A 5 23.45 23.78 0.15
N ARG A 6 23.57 22.81 -0.76
CA ARG A 6 22.51 21.83 -1.03
C ARG A 6 22.61 20.74 0.03
N THR A 7 21.70 20.74 0.99
CA THR A 7 21.52 19.64 1.93
C THR A 7 21.07 18.41 1.15
N ILE A 8 21.91 17.38 1.14
CA ILE A 8 21.59 16.07 0.56
C ILE A 8 20.85 15.32 1.67
N ALA A 9 19.55 15.11 1.51
CA ALA A 9 18.78 14.23 2.37
C ALA A 9 19.23 12.78 2.12
N THR A 10 19.73 12.13 3.16
CA THR A 10 20.13 10.72 3.11
C THR A 10 18.88 9.87 3.30
N LEU A 11 18.38 9.29 2.21
CA LEU A 11 17.29 8.30 2.24
C LEU A 11 17.82 6.99 2.86
N SER A 12 17.46 6.70 4.10
CA SER A 12 17.60 5.36 4.67
C SER A 12 16.32 4.57 4.40
N VAL A 13 16.38 3.63 3.46
CA VAL A 13 15.29 2.66 3.22
C VAL A 13 15.54 1.45 4.11
N GLY A 14 14.65 1.20 5.06
CA GLY A 14 14.59 -0.04 5.82
C GLY A 14 13.42 -0.89 5.32
N THR A 15 13.70 -2.00 4.65
CA THR A 15 12.68 -2.96 4.22
C THR A 15 12.47 -4.01 5.31
N LEU A 16 11.24 -4.19 5.77
CA LEU A 16 10.85 -5.24 6.70
C LEU A 16 10.00 -6.29 5.96
N LEU A 17 10.46 -7.54 5.98
CA LEU A 17 9.76 -8.68 5.41
C LEU A 17 9.10 -9.48 6.55
N ILE A 18 7.77 -9.56 6.56
CA ILE A 18 7.03 -10.48 7.43
C ILE A 18 6.28 -11.46 6.53
N SER A 19 6.84 -12.67 6.37
CA SER A 19 6.20 -13.78 5.64
C SER A 19 5.26 -14.54 6.60
N THR A 20 4.01 -14.07 6.78
CA THR A 20 3.01 -14.77 7.62
C THR A 20 2.13 -15.74 6.85
N ILE A 21 2.31 -15.90 5.54
CA ILE A 21 1.56 -16.86 4.73
C ILE A 21 2.44 -17.26 3.55
N ALA A 22 3.06 -18.44 3.60
CA ALA A 22 3.63 -19.08 2.42
C ALA A 22 2.57 -20.04 1.86
N ALA A 23 1.55 -19.48 1.22
CA ALA A 23 0.77 -20.22 0.24
C ALA A 23 1.32 -19.76 -1.11
N GLY A 24 1.72 -20.69 -1.98
CA GLY A 24 2.65 -20.44 -3.10
C GLY A 24 2.32 -19.33 -4.11
N ASP A 25 1.26 -18.56 -3.90
CA ASP A 25 0.80 -17.46 -4.76
C ASP A 25 1.06 -16.08 -4.12
N LEU A 26 0.98 -15.98 -2.78
CA LEU A 26 1.23 -14.77 -1.97
C LEU A 26 2.39 -15.06 -1.01
N GLN A 27 3.45 -14.26 -1.07
CA GLN A 27 4.65 -14.43 -0.24
C GLN A 27 4.57 -13.63 1.07
N GLY A 28 3.82 -12.52 1.08
CA GLY A 28 3.62 -11.70 2.26
C GLY A 28 3.17 -10.28 1.94
N VAL A 29 3.21 -9.43 2.97
CA VAL A 29 3.05 -7.98 2.84
C VAL A 29 4.31 -7.36 3.43
N SER A 30 4.93 -6.45 2.68
CA SER A 30 6.14 -5.74 3.10
C SER A 30 5.89 -4.24 3.16
N ILE A 31 6.67 -3.54 3.97
CA ILE A 31 6.62 -2.08 4.09
C ILE A 31 8.02 -1.52 3.94
N ASP A 32 8.17 -0.54 3.03
CA ASP A 32 9.32 0.35 3.00
C ASP A 32 8.97 1.63 3.77
N SER A 33 9.82 2.00 4.73
CA SER A 33 9.68 3.27 5.46
C SER A 33 10.67 4.30 4.93
N LEU A 34 10.17 5.51 4.65
CA LEU A 34 10.95 6.63 4.12
C LEU A 34 10.83 7.83 5.05
N ASP A 35 11.96 8.43 5.41
CA ASP A 35 11.98 9.74 6.06
C ASP A 35 11.56 10.81 5.04
N THR A 36 10.56 11.57 5.43
CA THR A 36 9.97 12.63 4.62
C THR A 36 10.83 13.89 4.57
N GLY A 37 11.72 14.09 5.54
CA GLY A 37 12.53 15.30 5.67
C GLY A 37 11.76 16.53 6.15
N PHE A 38 10.44 16.47 6.37
CA PHE A 38 9.63 17.56 6.92
C PHE A 38 9.31 17.45 8.42
N GLY A 39 10.02 16.55 9.13
CA GLY A 39 10.09 16.54 10.59
C GLY A 39 8.97 15.73 11.25
N GLY A 40 9.31 14.54 11.74
CA GLY A 40 8.43 13.68 12.54
C GLY A 40 7.51 12.76 11.73
N PHE A 41 7.30 13.03 10.44
CA PHE A 41 6.50 12.17 9.56
C PHE A 41 7.34 11.09 8.89
N THR A 42 6.77 9.89 8.83
CA THR A 42 7.29 8.75 8.07
C THR A 42 6.31 8.39 6.97
N THR A 43 6.83 8.14 5.77
CA THR A 43 6.05 7.59 4.66
C THR A 43 6.23 6.08 4.63
N TYR A 44 5.12 5.36 4.68
CA TYR A 44 5.05 3.91 4.60
C TYR A 44 4.51 3.50 3.22
N ARG A 45 5.34 2.85 2.41
CA ARG A 45 4.90 2.23 1.16
C ARG A 45 4.59 0.78 1.42
N VAL A 46 3.32 0.41 1.27
CA VAL A 46 2.83 -0.94 1.54
C VAL A 46 2.81 -1.73 0.25
N TYR A 47 3.44 -2.89 0.28
CA TYR A 47 3.56 -3.78 -0.86
C TYR A 47 2.97 -5.15 -0.56
N VAL A 48 2.41 -5.78 -1.58
CA VAL A 48 2.05 -7.19 -1.58
C VAL A 48 3.15 -7.94 -2.32
N ASP A 49 3.80 -8.89 -1.63
CA ASP A 49 4.90 -9.67 -2.17
C ASP A 49 4.35 -10.94 -2.84
N VAL A 50 4.70 -11.16 -4.10
CA VAL A 50 4.21 -12.28 -4.93
C VAL A 50 5.34 -12.87 -5.77
N ASP A 51 5.13 -14.06 -6.32
CA ASP A 51 6.10 -14.67 -7.22
C ASP A 51 6.23 -13.89 -8.54
N SER A 52 7.38 -14.04 -9.21
CA SER A 52 7.62 -13.33 -10.46
C SER A 52 6.60 -13.71 -11.53
N GLY A 53 6.05 -12.71 -12.19
CA GLY A 53 4.97 -12.85 -13.17
C GLY A 53 3.57 -13.00 -12.57
N ASN A 54 3.41 -12.99 -11.25
CA ASN A 54 2.10 -12.87 -10.61
C ASN A 54 1.61 -11.42 -10.61
N GLN A 55 0.32 -11.25 -10.37
CA GLN A 55 -0.34 -9.94 -10.33
C GLN A 55 -1.19 -9.78 -9.06
N VAL A 56 -1.38 -8.54 -8.65
CA VAL A 56 -2.28 -8.12 -7.58
C VAL A 56 -3.34 -7.23 -8.19
N ASP A 57 -4.58 -7.70 -8.20
CA ASP A 57 -5.66 -7.07 -8.97
C ASP A 57 -6.51 -6.13 -8.12
N ALA A 58 -6.74 -6.48 -6.85
CA ALA A 58 -7.63 -5.72 -6.00
C ALA A 58 -7.31 -5.89 -4.51
N ILE A 59 -7.62 -4.83 -3.78
CA ILE A 59 -7.71 -4.82 -2.33
C ILE A 59 -9.16 -4.51 -1.95
N PHE A 60 -9.72 -5.28 -1.04
CA PHE A 60 -11.16 -5.25 -0.78
C PHE A 60 -11.51 -5.47 0.68
N GLY A 61 -12.70 -5.04 1.07
CA GLY A 61 -13.36 -5.36 2.34
C GLY A 61 -14.75 -5.91 2.08
N ASP A 62 -15.12 -6.95 2.83
CA ASP A 62 -16.46 -7.52 2.83
C ASP A 62 -17.06 -7.55 4.25
N THR A 63 -18.30 -8.01 4.38
CA THR A 63 -19.03 -7.95 5.64
C THR A 63 -18.41 -8.84 6.72
N ASP A 64 -17.80 -9.96 6.34
CA ASP A 64 -17.17 -10.91 7.26
C ASP A 64 -15.70 -10.53 7.52
N ASN A 65 -15.04 -9.90 6.54
CA ASN A 65 -13.63 -9.50 6.57
C ASN A 65 -13.53 -8.02 6.16
N PRO A 66 -13.80 -7.07 7.08
CA PRO A 66 -13.69 -5.65 6.76
C PRO A 66 -12.24 -5.26 6.46
N LEU A 67 -12.05 -4.40 5.47
CA LEU A 67 -10.75 -3.77 5.20
C LEU A 67 -10.55 -2.61 6.16
N THR A 68 -9.36 -2.53 6.75
CA THR A 68 -8.97 -1.43 7.63
C THR A 68 -7.52 -1.03 7.41
N ILE A 69 -7.26 0.27 7.25
CA ILE A 69 -5.91 0.86 7.28
C ILE A 69 -6.01 2.13 8.13
N ARG A 70 -5.20 2.20 9.18
CA ARG A 70 -5.31 3.23 10.23
C ARG A 70 -3.96 3.83 10.55
N SER A 71 -3.97 5.09 10.96
CA SER A 71 -2.86 5.69 11.69
C SER A 71 -3.19 5.77 13.19
N SER A 72 -2.17 5.66 14.05
CA SER A 72 -2.32 6.02 15.46
C SER A 72 -2.56 7.52 15.70
N THR A 73 -2.37 8.35 14.67
CA THR A 73 -2.66 9.78 14.65
C THR A 73 -3.58 10.11 13.46
N THR A 74 -3.06 10.77 12.42
CA THR A 74 -3.77 11.06 11.16
C THR A 74 -2.83 10.84 9.98
N PHE A 75 -3.39 10.54 8.82
CA PHE A 75 -2.65 10.57 7.58
C PHE A 75 -2.38 12.02 7.14
N TYR A 76 -1.21 12.22 6.54
CA TYR A 76 -0.89 13.45 5.85
C TYR A 76 -1.60 13.45 4.50
N GLN A 77 -2.38 14.50 4.26
CA GLN A 77 -3.05 14.77 2.99
C GLN A 77 -2.58 16.10 2.42
N ASN A 78 -2.20 16.09 1.15
CA ASN A 78 -1.82 17.27 0.41
C ASN A 78 -3.05 17.91 -0.22
N GLN A 79 -3.12 19.24 -0.25
CA GLN A 79 -4.25 19.95 -0.87
C GLN A 79 -4.39 19.72 -2.39
N PHE A 80 -3.35 19.22 -3.05
CA PHE A 80 -3.36 18.81 -4.46
C PHE A 80 -3.33 17.28 -4.61
N GLY A 81 -3.40 16.58 -3.49
CA GLY A 81 -3.48 15.14 -3.37
C GLY A 81 -4.87 14.62 -3.71
N LEU A 82 -4.94 13.31 -3.86
CA LEU A 82 -6.15 12.53 -4.04
C LEU A 82 -5.95 11.18 -3.34
N TYR A 83 -7.03 10.43 -3.17
CA TYR A 83 -6.96 9.05 -2.67
C TYR A 83 -6.23 8.10 -3.63
N SER A 84 -5.96 8.54 -4.87
CA SER A 84 -5.26 7.83 -5.94
C SER A 84 -3.82 8.34 -6.12
N PRO A 85 -2.96 7.64 -6.89
CA PRO A 85 -1.59 8.07 -7.12
C PRO A 85 -1.47 9.54 -7.58
N PRO A 86 -0.55 10.32 -7.00
CA PRO A 86 -0.49 11.75 -7.23
C PRO A 86 0.08 12.12 -8.60
N ALA A 87 -0.25 13.32 -9.07
CA ALA A 87 0.21 13.84 -10.35
C ALA A 87 1.71 14.18 -10.34
N GLU A 88 2.54 13.39 -11.03
CA GLU A 88 4.01 13.55 -11.04
C GLU A 88 4.43 14.93 -11.55
N ALA A 89 3.69 15.46 -12.53
CA ALA A 89 3.93 16.77 -13.12
C ALA A 89 3.87 17.94 -12.11
N LEU A 90 3.22 17.73 -10.95
CA LEU A 90 3.08 18.74 -9.91
C LEU A 90 4.22 18.75 -8.89
N PHE A 91 5.05 17.70 -8.81
CA PHE A 91 6.10 17.59 -7.78
C PHE A 91 7.13 18.73 -7.85
N GLY A 92 7.41 19.24 -9.05
CA GLY A 92 8.33 20.38 -9.21
C GLY A 92 7.80 21.69 -8.60
N PHE A 93 6.49 21.82 -8.43
CA PHE A 93 5.82 22.99 -7.85
C PHE A 93 5.44 22.76 -6.39
N PHE A 94 5.03 21.53 -6.05
CA PHE A 94 4.58 21.12 -4.73
C PHE A 94 5.33 19.86 -4.30
N PRO A 95 6.61 19.96 -3.88
CA PRO A 95 7.41 18.78 -3.54
C PRO A 95 6.82 17.92 -2.43
N SER A 96 6.05 18.51 -1.51
CA SER A 96 5.40 17.73 -0.43
C SER A 96 4.28 16.80 -0.93
N LEU A 97 3.81 16.96 -2.17
CA LEU A 97 2.83 16.07 -2.79
C LEU A 97 3.40 14.65 -3.01
N GLU A 98 4.73 14.50 -3.15
CA GLU A 98 5.37 13.18 -3.26
C GLU A 98 5.12 12.30 -2.02
N PHE A 99 4.82 12.92 -0.88
CA PHE A 99 4.58 12.25 0.39
C PHE A 99 3.11 12.20 0.77
N ASP A 100 2.21 12.51 -0.15
CA ASP A 100 0.78 12.37 0.05
C ASP A 100 0.38 10.93 0.39
N SER A 101 -0.76 10.77 1.08
CA SER A 101 -1.29 9.45 1.44
C SER A 101 -2.35 9.03 0.43
N PHE A 102 -2.15 7.88 -0.23
CA PHE A 102 -3.03 7.39 -1.29
C PHE A 102 -3.02 5.86 -1.36
N VAL A 103 -4.06 5.28 -1.96
CA VAL A 103 -4.10 3.87 -2.36
C VAL A 103 -3.69 3.71 -3.82
N SER A 104 -3.19 2.54 -4.18
CA SER A 104 -2.69 2.27 -5.53
C SER A 104 -2.82 0.80 -5.89
N ILE A 105 -2.59 0.48 -7.16
CA ILE A 105 -2.17 -0.84 -7.62
C ILE A 105 -0.95 -0.63 -8.54
N GLY A 106 0.24 -0.88 -7.99
CA GLY A 106 1.51 -0.92 -8.71
C GLY A 106 2.18 0.43 -9.01
N LEU A 107 1.54 1.57 -8.78
CA LEU A 107 2.02 2.87 -9.25
C LEU A 107 2.25 3.88 -8.12
N LEU A 108 3.38 4.59 -8.16
CA LEU A 108 3.69 5.70 -7.24
C LEU A 108 3.14 7.06 -7.70
N THR A 109 2.68 7.14 -8.94
CA THR A 109 2.24 8.38 -9.60
C THR A 109 1.08 8.07 -10.55
N ASP A 110 0.35 9.09 -10.97
CA ASP A 110 -0.74 9.01 -11.95
C ASP A 110 -0.34 8.52 -13.35
N THR A 111 0.96 8.44 -13.65
CA THR A 111 1.47 7.96 -14.94
C THR A 111 1.00 6.53 -15.24
N ASN A 112 0.09 6.41 -16.22
CA ASN A 112 -0.59 5.17 -16.64
C ASN A 112 -1.49 4.55 -15.56
N ASP A 113 -1.92 5.34 -14.58
CA ASP A 113 -2.90 4.88 -13.60
C ASP A 113 -4.27 4.65 -14.27
N ALA A 114 -4.83 3.48 -14.03
CA ALA A 114 -6.19 3.13 -14.40
C ALA A 114 -6.89 2.37 -13.27
N MET A 115 -6.49 2.62 -12.03
CA MET A 115 -7.16 2.13 -10.84
C MET A 115 -8.59 2.67 -10.77
N LEU A 116 -9.51 1.82 -10.33
CA LEU A 116 -10.90 2.12 -10.07
C LEU A 116 -11.24 1.72 -8.64
N ASP A 117 -12.29 2.32 -8.09
CA ASP A 117 -12.82 1.95 -6.79
C ASP A 117 -14.35 1.88 -6.81
N ILE A 118 -14.90 1.12 -5.86
CA ILE A 118 -16.33 1.03 -5.62
C ILE A 118 -16.60 0.74 -4.15
N GLY A 119 -17.60 1.42 -3.56
CA GLY A 119 -18.07 1.12 -2.22
C GLY A 119 -17.14 1.54 -1.08
N ILE A 120 -16.21 2.48 -1.35
CA ILE A 120 -15.36 3.11 -0.33
C ILE A 120 -15.74 4.58 -0.22
N ASP A 121 -15.87 5.07 1.01
CA ASP A 121 -16.04 6.50 1.27
C ASP A 121 -14.68 7.12 1.63
N TRP A 122 -14.14 7.91 0.71
CA TRP A 122 -12.85 8.57 0.88
C TRP A 122 -12.93 9.91 1.61
N THR A 123 -14.14 10.39 1.94
CA THR A 123 -14.34 11.78 2.41
C THR A 123 -13.49 12.11 3.64
N ASP A 124 -13.46 11.23 4.63
CA ASP A 124 -12.70 11.45 5.87
C ASP A 124 -11.18 11.26 5.67
N PHE A 125 -10.79 10.26 4.87
CA PHE A 125 -9.40 10.01 4.49
C PHE A 125 -8.80 11.25 3.80
N GLU A 126 -9.50 11.82 2.83
CA GLU A 126 -9.04 12.98 2.05
C GLU A 126 -9.11 14.30 2.83
N SER A 127 -10.18 14.52 3.59
CA SER A 127 -10.43 15.83 4.21
C SER A 127 -9.70 15.98 5.54
N ASN A 128 -9.57 14.90 6.30
CA ASN A 128 -9.10 14.93 7.68
C ASN A 128 -7.89 14.01 7.92
N GLY A 129 -7.42 13.27 6.90
CA GLY A 129 -6.43 12.23 7.11
C GLY A 129 -6.96 11.06 7.94
N GLY A 130 -8.26 10.79 7.87
CA GLY A 130 -8.94 9.76 8.64
C GLY A 130 -8.59 8.34 8.20
N ASP A 131 -9.05 7.34 8.94
CA ASP A 131 -8.80 5.94 8.63
C ASP A 131 -9.52 5.48 7.34
N ILE A 132 -8.94 4.51 6.64
CA ILE A 132 -9.64 3.79 5.56
C ILE A 132 -10.37 2.60 6.19
N TYR A 133 -11.69 2.57 6.03
CA TYR A 133 -12.55 1.47 6.46
C TYR A 133 -13.59 1.15 5.40
N THR A 134 -13.72 -0.12 5.03
CA THR A 134 -14.88 -0.59 4.27
C THR A 134 -15.19 -2.05 4.58
N ASN A 135 -16.46 -2.41 4.57
CA ASN A 135 -16.96 -3.78 4.69
C ASN A 135 -17.79 -4.20 3.45
N ASN A 136 -17.72 -3.43 2.37
CA ASN A 136 -18.37 -3.72 1.10
C ASN A 136 -17.77 -2.86 -0.03
N GLY A 137 -16.44 -2.79 -0.08
CA GLY A 137 -15.75 -1.88 -0.99
C GLY A 137 -14.40 -2.43 -1.43
N THR A 138 -13.92 -1.90 -2.55
CA THR A 138 -12.66 -2.32 -3.15
C THR A 138 -12.07 -1.21 -4.00
N TRP A 139 -10.74 -1.16 -4.06
CA TRP A 139 -10.03 -0.54 -5.18
C TRP A 139 -9.29 -1.65 -5.95
N PHE A 140 -9.22 -1.48 -7.26
CA PHE A 140 -8.76 -2.51 -8.17
C PHE A 140 -8.26 -1.91 -9.49
N ALA A 141 -7.49 -2.70 -10.22
CA ALA A 141 -7.13 -2.43 -11.60
C ALA A 141 -7.50 -3.63 -12.49
N THR A 142 -7.54 -3.43 -13.80
CA THR A 142 -7.93 -4.50 -14.72
C THR A 142 -6.86 -5.61 -14.70
N PRO A 143 -7.24 -6.88 -14.47
CA PRO A 143 -6.31 -8.00 -14.62
C PRO A 143 -5.59 -7.95 -15.96
N ASP A 144 -4.30 -8.33 -15.98
CA ASP A 144 -3.41 -8.29 -17.13
C ASP A 144 -2.97 -6.87 -17.58
N ASP A 145 -3.43 -5.78 -16.93
CA ASP A 145 -2.82 -4.45 -17.11
C ASP A 145 -1.39 -4.43 -16.55
N ALA A 146 -0.51 -3.61 -17.14
CA ALA A 146 0.87 -3.50 -16.67
C ALA A 146 1.00 -3.08 -15.19
N GLN A 147 0.02 -2.32 -14.67
CA GLN A 147 0.02 -1.83 -13.29
C GLN A 147 -0.24 -2.94 -12.25
N VAL A 148 -0.96 -4.02 -12.61
CA VAL A 148 -1.25 -5.11 -11.66
C VAL A 148 -0.08 -6.07 -11.51
N MET A 149 0.84 -6.07 -12.47
CA MET A 149 1.98 -6.98 -12.50
C MET A 149 3.02 -6.62 -11.45
N GLU A 150 3.65 -7.63 -10.87
CA GLU A 150 4.79 -7.42 -9.98
C GLU A 150 5.93 -6.67 -10.66
N VAL A 151 6.62 -5.84 -9.87
CA VAL A 151 7.91 -5.27 -10.22
C VAL A 151 8.93 -5.60 -9.12
N GLY A 152 9.76 -6.61 -9.38
CA GLY A 152 10.76 -7.08 -8.42
C GLY A 152 10.17 -7.96 -7.31
N GLY A 153 9.12 -8.72 -7.62
CA GLY A 153 8.42 -9.62 -6.70
C GLY A 153 7.40 -8.94 -5.80
N ARG A 154 7.01 -7.69 -6.11
CA ARG A 154 6.09 -6.91 -5.27
C ARG A 154 5.22 -5.95 -6.08
N VAL A 155 4.02 -5.68 -5.57
CA VAL A 155 3.08 -4.68 -6.11
C VAL A 155 2.75 -3.68 -5.02
N LEU A 156 2.90 -2.38 -5.29
CA LEU A 156 2.51 -1.32 -4.36
C LEU A 156 0.99 -1.28 -4.23
N ILE A 157 0.45 -1.23 -3.01
CA ILE A 157 -1.00 -1.10 -2.79
C ILE A 157 -1.41 0.24 -2.17
N GLY A 158 -0.43 1.03 -1.75
CA GLY A 158 -0.66 2.35 -1.18
C GLY A 158 0.59 2.94 -0.55
N GLN A 159 0.57 4.25 -0.39
CA GLN A 159 1.56 5.02 0.35
C GLN A 159 0.82 5.78 1.44
N PHE A 160 1.31 5.70 2.67
CA PHE A 160 0.67 6.34 3.82
C PHE A 160 1.69 7.12 4.62
N THR A 161 1.49 8.42 4.77
CA THR A 161 2.40 9.29 5.51
C THR A 161 1.75 9.75 6.79
N THR A 162 2.45 9.60 7.91
CA THR A 162 1.92 9.99 9.23
C THR A 162 3.05 10.25 10.22
N ASP A 163 2.77 11.00 11.28
CA ASP A 163 3.65 11.15 12.46
C ASP A 163 3.38 10.09 13.55
N GLY A 164 2.47 9.15 13.26
CA GLY A 164 2.17 7.96 14.04
C GLY A 164 2.71 6.66 13.44
N ASN A 165 2.10 5.54 13.80
CA ASN A 165 2.34 4.23 13.19
C ASN A 165 1.10 3.78 12.42
N ILE A 166 1.32 3.04 11.33
CA ILE A 166 0.22 2.43 10.58
C ILE A 166 -0.09 1.02 11.06
N THR A 167 -1.38 0.67 11.06
CA THR A 167 -1.89 -0.67 11.36
C THR A 167 -3.09 -0.97 10.47
N GLY A 168 -3.41 -2.24 10.25
CA GLY A 168 -4.54 -2.58 9.40
C GLY A 168 -4.65 -4.05 9.11
N GLU A 169 -5.77 -4.41 8.51
CA GLU A 169 -6.06 -5.72 7.95
C GLU A 169 -6.67 -5.52 6.56
N ILE A 170 -6.10 -6.17 5.57
CA ILE A 170 -6.52 -6.07 4.17
C ILE A 170 -6.93 -7.44 3.65
N ASN A 171 -7.77 -7.44 2.63
CA ASN A 171 -8.02 -8.62 1.82
C ASN A 171 -7.56 -8.35 0.39
N ILE A 172 -6.97 -9.37 -0.23
CA ILE A 172 -6.21 -9.24 -1.46
C ILE A 172 -6.71 -10.29 -2.44
N SER A 173 -6.89 -9.91 -3.70
CA SER A 173 -7.08 -10.84 -4.81
C SER A 173 -6.08 -10.57 -5.92
N GLY A 174 -5.70 -11.62 -6.62
CA GLY A 174 -4.82 -11.53 -7.77
C GLY A 174 -4.81 -12.81 -8.59
N LYS A 175 -3.83 -12.91 -9.47
CA LYS A 175 -3.59 -14.12 -10.26
C LYS A 175 -2.12 -14.51 -10.27
N ASN A 176 -1.92 -15.80 -10.49
CA ASN A 176 -0.62 -16.35 -10.79
C ASN A 176 -0.27 -16.17 -12.26
N ALA A 177 1.01 -16.34 -12.60
CA ALA A 177 1.48 -16.36 -13.99
C ALA A 177 0.79 -17.42 -14.87
N ASP A 178 0.23 -18.49 -14.28
CA ASP A 178 -0.57 -19.51 -14.96
C ASP A 178 -2.07 -19.15 -15.10
N LEU A 179 -2.43 -17.91 -14.76
CA LEU A 179 -3.78 -17.33 -14.75
C LEU A 179 -4.73 -17.90 -13.70
N THR A 180 -4.26 -18.72 -12.78
CA THR A 180 -5.08 -19.15 -11.64
C THR A 180 -5.29 -18.01 -10.66
N SER A 181 -6.56 -17.77 -10.29
CA SER A 181 -6.91 -16.73 -9.32
C SER A 181 -6.72 -17.19 -7.88
N TRP A 182 -6.28 -16.26 -7.05
CA TRP A 182 -6.11 -16.46 -5.62
C TRP A 182 -6.74 -15.31 -4.84
N GLN A 183 -7.04 -15.58 -3.56
CA GLN A 183 -7.62 -14.59 -2.65
C GLN A 183 -7.19 -14.90 -1.22
N TYR A 184 -6.78 -13.86 -0.48
CA TYR A 184 -6.41 -13.95 0.93
C TYR A 184 -7.18 -12.89 1.71
N THR A 185 -7.68 -13.24 2.88
CA THR A 185 -8.44 -12.34 3.76
C THR A 185 -7.77 -12.19 5.12
N ASN A 186 -8.06 -11.08 5.82
CA ASN A 186 -7.52 -10.71 7.13
C ASN A 186 -5.98 -10.72 7.17
N VAL A 187 -5.35 -10.22 6.10
CA VAL A 187 -3.89 -10.08 6.01
C VAL A 187 -3.50 -8.81 6.77
N ALA A 188 -2.86 -8.98 7.93
CA ALA A 188 -2.43 -7.85 8.75
C ALA A 188 -1.26 -7.10 8.11
N LEU A 189 -1.29 -5.76 8.20
CA LEU A 189 -0.13 -4.94 7.87
C LEU A 189 1.00 -5.19 8.89
N PRO A 190 2.25 -5.34 8.44
CA PRO A 190 3.37 -5.54 9.37
C PRO A 190 3.59 -4.28 10.22
N ALA A 191 3.83 -4.46 11.51
CA ALA A 191 4.08 -3.33 12.41
C ALA A 191 5.38 -2.59 12.02
N PRO A 192 5.38 -1.25 11.93
CA PRO A 192 6.60 -0.48 11.71
C PRO A 192 7.66 -0.80 12.78
N GLY A 193 8.81 -1.33 12.37
CA GLY A 193 9.95 -1.58 13.27
C GLY A 193 9.91 -2.87 14.10
N ALA A 194 8.96 -3.79 13.88
CA ALA A 194 9.01 -5.11 14.49
C ALA A 194 10.08 -5.98 13.82
N LEU A 195 11.19 -6.26 14.52
CA LEU A 195 12.04 -7.41 14.17
C LEU A 195 11.17 -8.67 14.29
N ALA A 196 11.10 -9.48 13.23
CA ALA A 196 10.30 -10.70 13.21
C ALA A 196 10.64 -11.61 14.41
N ILE A 197 9.79 -11.60 15.44
CA ILE A 197 9.74 -12.69 16.40
C ILE A 197 8.77 -13.70 15.81
N LEU A 198 9.33 -14.81 15.32
CA LEU A 198 8.61 -15.95 14.75
C LEU A 198 7.56 -16.47 15.76
N GLY A 199 6.28 -16.18 15.50
CA GLY A 199 5.17 -16.47 16.40
C GLY A 199 4.03 -17.20 15.69
N LEU A 200 4.15 -18.53 15.63
CA LEU A 200 3.11 -19.57 15.61
C LEU A 200 1.91 -19.41 14.64
N ALA A 201 1.89 -20.29 13.64
CA ALA A 201 0.80 -20.59 12.71
C ALA A 201 -0.60 -20.61 13.34
N GLY A 202 -1.45 -19.65 12.94
CA GLY A 202 -2.90 -19.67 13.12
C GLY A 202 -3.58 -20.05 11.81
N TYR A 203 -4.40 -21.09 11.84
CA TYR A 203 -5.16 -21.64 10.71
C TYR A 203 -5.98 -20.56 9.98
N LEU A 204 -5.74 -20.36 8.68
CA LEU A 204 -6.63 -19.61 7.77
C LEU A 204 -7.06 -20.51 6.61
N GLY A 205 -8.36 -20.56 6.35
CA GLY A 205 -8.99 -21.46 5.38
C GLY A 205 -8.84 -20.96 3.95
N VAL A 206 -7.99 -21.62 3.15
CA VAL A 206 -7.92 -21.40 1.70
C VAL A 206 -9.15 -22.01 1.02
N ARG A 207 -9.95 -21.20 0.33
CA ARG A 207 -11.06 -21.70 -0.49
C ARG A 207 -10.71 -21.58 -1.98
N ARG A 208 -10.07 -22.62 -2.53
CA ARG A 208 -9.85 -22.75 -3.98
C ARG A 208 -11.20 -22.96 -4.68
N ARG A 209 -11.59 -22.06 -5.60
CA ARG A 209 -12.63 -22.36 -6.59
C ARG A 209 -11.94 -22.77 -7.89
N ARG A 210 -12.31 -23.94 -8.41
CA ARG A 210 -11.95 -24.41 -9.75
C ARG A 210 -12.85 -23.75 -10.78
#